data_AF-A0A6P5EVY2-F1
#
_entry.id   AF-A0A6P5EVY2-F1
#
_cell.length_a   1.000
_cell.length_b   1.000
_cell.length_c   1.000
_cell.angle_alpha   90.00
_cell.angle_beta   90.00
_cell.angle_gamma   90.00
#
_symmetry.space_group_name_H-M   'P 1'
#
loop_
_entity.id
_entity.type
_entity.pdbx_description
1 polymer ?
#
loop_
_entity_poly.entity_id
_entity_poly.type
_entity_poly.pdbx_seq_one_letter_code
_entity_poly.pdbx_strand_id
1 'polypeptide(L)'
;MVQPTLFLSWVFFFSGNLKKRKEEEMKLSLLPPLLILCSDLILQPTPPLLTALPLPTPTAHSFSQTGNLITVSRTPNKIYHPLTGSCVLRTSLSDPLKLGACDRSDAWKYTPQKFLVVGGTYFCLQAAASGEPARLSIICSESDSQWDLTPNAKSYVSTKLEDGSDLCLDVDSENTLVTNPCLYYRSGDAMDCNSDSQLFEFGGRS
;
A
#
# COMPACT_ATOMS: atom_id res chain seq x y z
N MET A 1 -5.45 64.05 39.91
CA MET A 1 -4.03 64.22 40.29
C MET A 1 -3.33 62.89 40.15
N VAL A 2 -2.06 62.93 39.77
CA VAL A 2 -1.10 61.85 39.45
C VAL A 2 -1.10 61.41 37.97
N GLN A 3 -0.04 61.88 37.29
CA GLN A 3 0.39 61.63 35.91
C GLN A 3 0.89 60.20 35.68
N PRO A 4 0.81 59.67 34.44
CA PRO A 4 1.67 58.60 33.97
C PRO A 4 2.96 59.16 33.34
N THR A 5 4.08 58.51 33.64
CA THR A 5 5.42 58.80 33.12
C THR A 5 5.61 58.27 31.70
N LEU A 6 6.20 59.12 30.87
CA LEU A 6 6.71 58.90 29.51
C LEU A 6 7.97 58.03 29.52
N PHE A 7 8.20 57.24 28.47
CA PHE A 7 9.49 57.05 27.77
C PHE A 7 9.18 56.38 26.41
N LEU A 8 9.07 57.15 25.31
CA LEU A 8 10.11 57.50 24.33
C LEU A 8 10.64 56.33 23.48
N SER A 9 9.98 56.18 22.32
CA SER A 9 10.48 55.87 20.97
C SER A 9 11.99 55.78 20.76
N TRP A 10 12.43 54.72 20.06
CA TRP A 10 13.42 54.83 18.97
C TRP A 10 12.97 53.97 17.78
N VAL A 11 13.06 54.58 16.60
CA VAL A 11 12.68 54.03 15.30
C VAL A 11 13.95 53.86 14.46
N PHE A 12 13.92 52.86 13.56
CA PHE A 12 14.76 52.63 12.37
C PHE A 12 16.16 52.02 12.58
N PHE A 13 16.42 50.88 11.93
CA PHE A 13 17.15 50.89 10.66
C PHE A 13 16.92 49.58 9.87
N PHE A 14 16.65 49.75 8.56
CA PHE A 14 16.60 48.72 7.54
C PHE A 14 18.01 48.16 7.26
N SER A 15 18.11 46.84 7.07
CA SER A 15 19.03 46.25 6.09
C SER A 15 18.47 44.92 5.61
N GLY A 16 18.29 44.83 4.29
CA GLY A 16 17.49 43.79 3.66
C GLY A 16 18.20 42.46 3.42
N ASN A 17 17.42 41.51 2.92
CA ASN A 17 17.80 40.66 1.80
C ASN A 17 16.51 40.08 1.17
N LEU A 18 16.08 40.66 0.05
CA LEU A 18 15.11 40.04 -0.86
C LEU A 18 15.80 38.87 -1.57
N LYS A 19 15.46 37.63 -1.21
CA LYS A 19 15.83 36.45 -2.01
C LYS A 19 14.90 36.39 -3.22
N LYS A 20 15.46 36.67 -4.39
CA LYS A 20 14.79 36.62 -5.71
C LYS A 20 14.12 35.26 -5.94
N ARG A 21 12.81 35.29 -6.20
CA ARG A 21 12.10 34.26 -6.98
C ARG A 21 12.61 34.33 -8.42
N LYS A 22 13.10 33.21 -8.93
CA LYS A 22 13.39 33.00 -10.35
C LYS A 22 12.38 31.96 -10.82
N GLU A 23 11.23 32.45 -11.28
CA GLU A 23 10.21 31.64 -11.93
C GLU A 23 10.44 31.84 -13.43
N GLU A 24 11.16 30.88 -14.03
CA GLU A 24 11.39 30.86 -15.47
C GLU A 24 10.19 30.19 -16.13
N GLU A 25 9.41 31.03 -16.80
CA GLU A 25 8.40 30.74 -17.81
C GLU A 25 8.79 29.57 -18.73
N MET A 26 8.18 28.40 -18.53
CA MET A 26 8.21 27.34 -19.53
C MET A 26 7.06 27.58 -20.50
N LYS A 27 7.39 28.26 -21.60
CA LYS A 27 6.50 28.53 -22.72
C LYS A 27 5.82 27.25 -23.20
N LEU A 28 4.50 27.31 -23.15
CA LEU A 28 3.53 26.42 -23.75
C LEU A 28 3.68 26.44 -25.28
N SER A 29 4.48 25.55 -25.86
CA SER A 29 4.47 25.30 -27.31
C SER A 29 3.56 24.12 -27.61
N LEU A 30 2.30 24.45 -27.89
CA LEU A 30 1.35 23.59 -28.58
C LEU A 30 1.88 23.28 -29.99
N LEU A 31 2.02 22.00 -30.32
CA LEU A 31 2.09 21.49 -31.69
C LEU A 31 1.03 20.40 -31.87
N PRO A 32 0.29 20.40 -33.00
CA PRO A 32 -0.93 19.64 -33.19
C PRO A 32 -0.70 18.14 -33.45
N PRO A 33 -1.74 17.30 -33.21
CA PRO A 33 -1.69 15.87 -33.53
C PRO A 33 -1.71 15.66 -35.05
N LEU A 34 -0.77 14.88 -35.57
CA LEU A 34 -0.87 14.35 -36.93
C LEU A 34 -1.98 13.31 -36.96
N LEU A 35 -3.12 13.72 -37.53
CA LEU A 35 -4.17 12.83 -38.01
C LEU A 35 -3.61 12.02 -39.18
N ILE A 36 -3.40 10.72 -38.98
CA ILE A 36 -3.27 9.77 -40.08
C ILE A 36 -4.69 9.28 -40.41
N LEU A 37 -5.27 9.90 -41.43
CA LEU A 37 -6.52 9.48 -42.07
C LEU A 37 -6.28 8.23 -42.93
N CYS A 38 -7.13 7.24 -42.71
CA CYS A 38 -7.80 6.37 -43.68
C CYS A 38 -7.02 5.91 -44.94
N SER A 39 -6.83 4.60 -45.03
CA SER A 39 -6.94 3.87 -46.31
C SER A 39 -7.62 2.53 -46.05
N ASP A 40 -8.94 2.54 -46.18
CA ASP A 40 -9.72 1.33 -46.45
C ASP A 40 -9.55 0.94 -47.94
N LEU A 41 -9.85 -0.34 -48.20
CA LEU A 41 -9.84 -1.09 -49.45
C LEU A 41 -8.49 -1.70 -49.85
N ILE A 42 -8.35 -3.01 -49.57
CA ILE A 42 -8.39 -3.99 -50.67
C ILE A 42 -9.30 -5.16 -50.28
N LEU A 43 -10.44 -5.22 -50.95
CA LEU A 43 -11.27 -6.40 -51.12
C LEU A 43 -10.45 -7.46 -51.86
N GLN A 44 -10.24 -8.64 -51.27
CA GLN A 44 -9.74 -9.80 -52.02
C GLN A 44 -10.63 -11.02 -51.83
N PRO A 45 -10.68 -11.87 -52.88
CA PRO A 45 -11.86 -12.65 -53.23
C PRO A 45 -11.93 -13.95 -52.44
N THR A 46 -13.15 -14.42 -52.23
CA THR A 46 -13.46 -15.79 -51.80
C THR A 46 -12.79 -16.83 -52.71
N PRO A 47 -12.03 -17.79 -52.17
CA PRO A 47 -11.72 -19.02 -52.87
C PRO A 47 -12.82 -20.08 -52.67
N PRO A 48 -12.97 -21.01 -53.63
CA PRO A 48 -14.13 -21.87 -53.76
C PRO A 48 -14.16 -23.02 -52.75
N LEU A 49 -15.40 -23.45 -52.50
CA LEU A 49 -15.85 -24.65 -51.81
C LEU A 49 -14.94 -25.87 -52.07
N LEU A 50 -14.21 -26.30 -51.04
CA LEU A 50 -13.62 -27.64 -50.99
C LEU A 50 -14.44 -28.50 -50.02
N THR A 51 -14.99 -29.56 -50.60
CA THR A 51 -15.64 -30.74 -50.03
C THR A 51 -15.27 -31.05 -48.58
N ALA A 52 -16.30 -31.12 -47.73
CA ALA A 52 -16.23 -31.61 -46.37
C ALA A 52 -15.75 -33.07 -46.31
N LEU A 53 -14.66 -33.30 -45.56
CA LEU A 53 -14.30 -34.63 -45.07
C LEU A 53 -15.16 -34.95 -43.83
N PRO A 54 -15.62 -36.19 -43.65
CA PRO A 54 -16.38 -36.57 -42.46
C PRO A 54 -15.49 -36.50 -41.21
N LEU A 55 -15.96 -35.74 -40.23
CA LEU A 55 -15.36 -35.60 -38.91
C LEU A 55 -15.41 -36.94 -38.16
N PRO A 56 -14.30 -37.48 -37.62
CA PRO A 56 -14.38 -38.62 -36.73
C PRO A 56 -15.11 -38.20 -35.44
N THR A 57 -16.18 -38.93 -35.10
CA THR A 57 -16.91 -38.82 -33.84
C THR A 57 -15.94 -38.93 -32.66
N PRO A 58 -16.03 -38.05 -31.64
CA PRO A 58 -15.23 -38.21 -30.43
C PRO A 58 -15.77 -39.41 -29.67
N THR A 59 -15.06 -40.53 -29.75
CA THR A 59 -15.27 -41.67 -28.87
C THR A 59 -15.05 -41.18 -27.44
N ALA A 60 -16.10 -41.28 -26.61
CA ALA A 60 -15.99 -41.01 -25.19
C ALA A 60 -15.04 -42.05 -24.56
N HIS A 61 -13.76 -41.72 -24.49
CA HIS A 61 -12.82 -42.42 -23.64
C HIS A 61 -13.08 -41.93 -22.21
N SER A 62 -13.74 -42.76 -21.41
CA SER A 62 -13.79 -42.61 -19.97
C SER A 62 -12.36 -42.69 -19.43
N PHE A 63 -11.72 -41.54 -19.25
CA PHE A 63 -10.49 -41.45 -18.48
C PHE A 63 -10.85 -41.64 -17.01
N SER A 64 -10.74 -42.88 -16.53
CA SER A 64 -10.64 -43.15 -15.10
C SER A 64 -9.25 -42.70 -14.64
N GLN A 65 -9.07 -41.40 -14.42
CA GLN A 65 -7.94 -40.89 -13.65
C GLN A 65 -8.29 -40.95 -12.17
N THR A 66 -8.04 -42.12 -11.56
CA THR A 66 -7.73 -42.22 -10.13
C THR A 66 -6.37 -41.59 -9.89
N GLY A 67 -6.32 -40.26 -9.97
CA GLY A 67 -5.25 -39.45 -9.40
C GLY A 67 -5.86 -38.68 -8.25
N ASN A 68 -5.35 -38.86 -7.04
CA ASN A 68 -5.66 -37.97 -5.93
C ASN A 68 -5.24 -36.56 -6.35
N LEU A 69 -6.21 -35.75 -6.80
CA LEU A 69 -6.03 -34.33 -6.98
C LEU A 69 -5.93 -33.73 -5.58
N ILE A 70 -4.73 -33.74 -4.99
CA ILE A 70 -4.46 -32.86 -3.86
C ILE A 70 -4.46 -31.46 -4.48
N THR A 71 -5.61 -30.80 -4.46
CA THR A 71 -5.66 -29.35 -4.65
C THR A 71 -4.80 -28.76 -3.56
N VAL A 72 -3.57 -28.37 -3.91
CA VAL A 72 -2.72 -27.57 -3.04
C VAL A 72 -3.36 -26.18 -2.99
N SER A 73 -4.35 -26.04 -2.11
CA SER A 73 -4.94 -24.75 -1.80
C SER A 73 -3.87 -23.94 -1.09
N ARG A 74 -3.27 -22.98 -1.80
CA ARG A 74 -2.36 -22.02 -1.16
C ARG A 74 -3.21 -21.10 -0.30
N THR A 75 -3.00 -21.19 1.01
CA THR A 75 -3.61 -20.28 1.96
C THR A 75 -3.21 -18.84 1.60
N PRO A 76 -4.17 -17.91 1.46
CA PRO A 76 -3.85 -16.52 1.19
C PRO A 76 -3.07 -15.95 2.38
N ASN A 77 -2.05 -15.12 2.11
CA ASN A 77 -1.33 -14.47 3.20
C ASN A 77 -2.26 -13.49 3.94
N LYS A 78 -2.08 -13.42 5.26
CA LYS A 78 -2.70 -12.47 6.16
C LYS A 78 -1.62 -11.65 6.88
N ILE A 79 -2.01 -10.49 7.38
CA ILE A 79 -1.24 -9.74 8.38
C ILE A 79 -1.90 -10.07 9.73
N TYR A 80 -1.25 -10.91 10.51
CA TYR A 80 -1.74 -11.45 11.77
C TYR A 80 -1.09 -10.75 12.96
N HIS A 81 -1.87 -10.42 13.98
CA HIS A 81 -1.42 -9.75 15.20
C HIS A 81 -1.38 -10.77 16.35
N PRO A 82 -0.18 -11.30 16.72
CA PRO A 82 -0.05 -12.46 17.60
C PRO A 82 -0.64 -12.29 18.99
N LEU A 83 -0.52 -11.10 19.58
CA LEU A 83 -1.02 -10.82 20.92
C LEU A 83 -2.54 -11.00 21.02
N THR A 84 -3.27 -10.68 19.96
CA THR A 84 -4.75 -10.71 19.93
C THR A 84 -5.35 -11.93 19.24
N GLY A 85 -4.54 -12.73 18.54
CA GLY A 85 -5.07 -13.81 17.70
C GLY A 85 -5.89 -13.34 16.49
N SER A 86 -5.83 -12.05 16.15
CA SER A 86 -6.67 -11.42 15.12
C SER A 86 -5.84 -10.99 13.92
N CYS A 87 -6.49 -10.73 12.78
CA CYS A 87 -5.85 -10.29 11.55
C CYS A 87 -6.34 -8.90 11.13
N VAL A 88 -5.53 -8.20 10.32
CA VAL A 88 -5.93 -6.92 9.73
C VAL A 88 -7.17 -7.11 8.86
N LEU A 89 -8.23 -6.42 9.23
CA LEU A 89 -9.55 -6.42 8.62
C LEU A 89 -9.88 -5.03 8.13
N ARG A 90 -10.35 -4.98 6.88
CA ARG A 90 -10.97 -3.79 6.31
C ARG A 90 -12.48 -3.93 6.41
N THR A 91 -13.12 -2.98 7.07
CA THR A 91 -14.59 -2.93 7.18
C THR A 91 -15.19 -2.23 5.96
N SER A 92 -14.60 -1.10 5.55
CA SER A 92 -14.94 -0.35 4.34
C SER A 92 -13.70 0.40 3.84
N LEU A 93 -13.81 1.12 2.72
CA LEU A 93 -12.70 1.92 2.19
C LEU A 93 -12.43 3.20 3.00
N SER A 94 -13.44 3.72 3.69
CA SER A 94 -13.36 4.97 4.46
C SER A 94 -13.10 4.74 5.95
N ASP A 95 -13.39 3.55 6.46
CA ASP A 95 -13.14 3.23 7.86
C ASP A 95 -11.66 2.90 8.08
N PRO A 96 -11.11 3.24 9.27
CA PRO A 96 -9.80 2.77 9.67
C PRO A 96 -9.69 1.24 9.59
N LEU A 97 -8.51 0.76 9.22
CA LEU A 97 -8.21 -0.67 9.33
C LEU A 97 -8.27 -1.07 10.80
N LYS A 98 -8.88 -2.23 11.07
CA LYS A 98 -9.01 -2.77 12.44
C LYS A 98 -8.50 -4.19 12.49
N LEU A 99 -8.26 -4.70 13.69
CA LEU A 99 -8.14 -6.13 13.87
C LEU A 99 -9.52 -6.80 13.89
N GLY A 100 -9.59 -8.00 13.33
CA GLY A 100 -10.79 -8.82 13.34
C GLY A 100 -10.48 -10.30 13.10
N ALA A 101 -11.54 -11.08 12.93
CA ALA A 101 -11.41 -12.51 12.70
C ALA A 101 -10.71 -12.80 11.35
N CYS A 102 -9.69 -13.67 11.36
CA CYS A 102 -8.82 -13.93 10.21
C CYS A 102 -9.52 -14.56 9.00
N ASP A 103 -10.62 -15.28 9.23
CA ASP A 103 -11.50 -15.86 8.20
C ASP A 103 -12.26 -14.79 7.40
N ARG A 104 -12.51 -13.63 8.01
CA ARG A 104 -13.16 -12.46 7.39
C ARG A 104 -12.19 -11.40 6.90
N SER A 105 -10.92 -11.47 7.30
CA SER A 105 -9.88 -10.53 6.88
C SER A 105 -9.54 -10.65 5.40
N ASP A 106 -9.04 -9.57 4.82
CA ASP A 106 -8.56 -9.55 3.43
C ASP A 106 -7.31 -10.44 3.25
N ALA A 107 -7.08 -10.91 2.03
CA ALA A 107 -5.79 -11.47 1.63
C ALA A 107 -4.79 -10.34 1.38
N TRP A 108 -3.49 -10.59 1.57
CA TRP A 108 -2.44 -9.61 1.33
C TRP A 108 -1.33 -10.15 0.43
N LYS A 109 -0.67 -9.26 -0.30
CA LYS A 109 0.50 -9.52 -1.13
C LYS A 109 1.61 -8.57 -0.70
N TYR A 110 2.83 -9.07 -0.67
CA TYR A 110 4.01 -8.25 -0.46
C TYR A 110 4.81 -8.19 -1.76
N THR A 111 4.97 -6.99 -2.32
CA THR A 111 5.61 -6.80 -3.63
C THR A 111 7.13 -6.70 -3.50
N PRO A 112 7.90 -6.89 -4.60
CA PRO A 112 9.34 -6.62 -4.59
C PRO A 112 9.71 -5.17 -4.24
N GLN A 113 8.81 -4.22 -4.51
CA GLN A 113 8.93 -2.81 -4.10
C GLN A 113 8.59 -2.59 -2.62
N LYS A 114 8.35 -3.67 -1.88
CA LYS A 114 7.98 -3.69 -0.47
C LYS A 114 6.64 -3.04 -0.15
N PHE A 115 5.67 -3.15 -1.05
CA PHE A 115 4.30 -2.69 -0.79
C PHE A 115 3.46 -3.85 -0.27
N LEU A 116 2.72 -3.59 0.82
CA LEU A 116 1.67 -4.48 1.32
C LEU A 116 0.37 -4.14 0.60
N VAL A 117 -0.05 -5.00 -0.33
CA VAL A 117 -1.20 -4.78 -1.22
C VAL A 117 -2.33 -5.74 -0.88
N VAL A 118 -3.55 -5.22 -0.77
CA VAL A 118 -4.75 -6.03 -0.57
C VAL A 118 -5.02 -6.88 -1.81
N GLY A 119 -5.09 -8.20 -1.60
CA GLY A 119 -5.22 -9.21 -2.64
C GLY A 119 -6.46 -8.99 -3.52
N GLY A 120 -6.26 -9.05 -4.84
CA GLY A 120 -7.33 -8.82 -5.82
C GLY A 120 -7.68 -7.35 -6.03
N THR A 121 -6.94 -6.42 -5.42
CA THR A 121 -7.15 -4.98 -5.55
C THR A 121 -5.84 -4.24 -5.82
N TYR A 122 -5.92 -2.92 -5.96
CA TYR A 122 -4.77 -2.02 -6.08
C TYR A 122 -4.45 -1.27 -4.78
N PHE A 123 -5.19 -1.53 -3.71
CA PHE A 123 -5.01 -0.81 -2.45
C PHE A 123 -3.76 -1.30 -1.73
N CYS A 124 -2.84 -0.39 -1.41
CA CYS A 124 -1.69 -0.64 -0.56
C CYS A 124 -1.87 0.00 0.81
N LEU A 125 -1.22 -0.60 1.80
CA LEU A 125 -1.08 -0.03 3.14
C LEU A 125 -0.20 1.22 3.07
N GLN A 126 -0.73 2.33 3.55
CA GLN A 126 -0.07 3.62 3.62
C GLN A 126 0.07 4.01 5.09
N ALA A 127 1.28 4.40 5.48
CA ALA A 127 1.56 4.94 6.79
C ALA A 127 0.99 6.35 6.94
N ALA A 128 0.66 6.71 8.17
CA ALA A 128 0.30 8.07 8.54
C ALA A 128 1.34 8.63 9.51
N ALA A 129 1.05 9.79 10.10
CA ALA A 129 1.89 10.32 11.17
C ALA A 129 1.83 9.41 12.42
N SER A 130 2.77 9.63 13.34
CA SER A 130 2.75 8.97 14.65
C SER A 130 1.41 9.17 15.38
N GLY A 131 0.82 8.08 15.88
CA GLY A 131 -0.47 8.06 16.57
C GLY A 131 -1.69 8.09 15.65
N GLU A 132 -1.50 8.20 14.34
CA GLU A 132 -2.60 8.28 13.37
C GLU A 132 -2.94 6.90 12.78
N PRO A 133 -4.20 6.67 12.35
CA PRO A 133 -4.58 5.44 11.69
C PRO A 133 -3.85 5.22 10.37
N ALA A 134 -3.36 4.00 10.16
CA ALA A 134 -2.85 3.56 8.87
C ALA A 134 -4.00 3.50 7.85
N ARG A 135 -3.69 3.81 6.58
CA ARG A 135 -4.69 4.00 5.53
C ARG A 135 -4.48 3.03 4.39
N LEU A 136 -5.48 2.96 3.52
CA LEU A 136 -5.35 2.34 2.21
C LEU A 136 -5.33 3.41 1.13
N SER A 137 -4.33 3.32 0.25
CA SER A 137 -4.20 4.20 -0.91
C SER A 137 -4.19 3.38 -2.20
N ILE A 138 -4.67 3.98 -3.29
CA ILE A 138 -4.50 3.45 -4.65
C ILE A 138 -3.12 3.86 -5.19
N ILE A 139 -2.61 5.01 -4.75
CA ILE A 139 -1.31 5.55 -5.14
C ILE A 139 -0.30 5.08 -4.09
N CYS A 140 0.49 4.07 -4.43
CA CYS A 140 1.54 3.53 -3.57
C CYS A 140 2.84 4.28 -3.86
N SER A 141 3.33 5.03 -2.89
CA SER A 141 4.60 5.76 -2.99
C SER A 141 5.67 5.15 -2.09
N GLU A 142 6.93 5.30 -2.50
CA GLU A 142 8.08 4.88 -1.69
C GLU A 142 8.22 5.69 -0.40
N SER A 143 7.61 6.88 -0.33
CA SER A 143 7.66 7.81 0.80
C SER A 143 6.89 7.36 2.04
N ASP A 144 5.83 6.58 1.87
CA ASP A 144 4.86 6.27 2.93
C ASP A 144 4.17 4.90 2.81
N SER A 145 4.38 4.19 1.69
CA SER A 145 3.73 2.90 1.42
C SER A 145 4.74 1.75 1.34
N GLN A 146 6.04 2.03 1.57
CA GLN A 146 7.10 1.04 1.63
C GLN A 146 7.24 0.47 3.05
N TRP A 147 7.14 -0.85 3.18
CA TRP A 147 7.16 -1.54 4.47
C TRP A 147 8.24 -2.61 4.52
N ASP A 148 9.17 -2.48 5.45
CA ASP A 148 10.11 -3.53 5.79
C ASP A 148 9.47 -4.56 6.72
N LEU A 149 9.55 -5.82 6.31
CA LEU A 149 9.16 -6.97 7.12
C LEU A 149 10.43 -7.56 7.73
N THR A 150 10.57 -7.49 9.05
CA THR A 150 11.74 -8.10 9.71
C THR A 150 11.62 -9.63 9.62
N PRO A 151 12.57 -10.33 8.99
CA PRO A 151 12.46 -11.77 8.79
C PRO A 151 12.78 -12.50 10.10
N ASN A 152 11.77 -12.79 10.94
CA ASN A 152 11.86 -13.65 12.13
C ASN A 152 10.47 -14.05 12.65
N ALA A 153 10.38 -15.04 13.55
CA ALA A 153 9.13 -15.57 14.14
C ALA A 153 8.28 -14.54 14.91
N LYS A 154 8.81 -13.35 15.16
CA LYS A 154 8.10 -12.14 15.57
C LYS A 154 8.56 -11.06 14.59
N SER A 155 7.72 -10.70 13.62
CA SER A 155 8.11 -9.71 12.61
C SER A 155 7.57 -8.34 13.02
N TYR A 156 8.38 -7.30 12.85
CA TYR A 156 7.90 -5.92 12.85
C TYR A 156 7.59 -5.55 11.41
N VAL A 157 6.54 -4.74 11.24
CA VAL A 157 6.16 -4.13 9.96
C VAL A 157 6.49 -2.65 10.09
N SER A 158 7.64 -2.24 9.57
CA SER A 158 8.17 -0.89 9.76
C SER A 158 8.27 -0.12 8.46
N THR A 159 8.24 1.20 8.53
CA THR A 159 8.42 2.10 7.41
C THR A 159 9.29 3.28 7.81
N LYS A 160 9.92 3.91 6.84
CA LYS A 160 10.67 5.14 7.02
C LYS A 160 10.04 6.23 6.17
N LEU A 161 9.52 7.26 6.81
CA LEU A 161 8.92 8.40 6.13
C LEU A 161 9.99 9.34 5.55
N GLU A 162 9.59 10.20 4.62
CA GLU A 162 10.47 11.23 4.01
C GLU A 162 11.07 12.19 5.03
N ASP A 163 10.36 12.47 6.12
CA ASP A 163 10.86 13.31 7.22
C ASP A 163 11.95 12.62 8.08
N GLY A 164 12.25 11.36 7.77
CA GLY A 164 13.24 10.53 8.44
C GLY A 164 12.70 9.74 9.63
N SER A 165 11.41 9.86 9.94
CA SER A 165 10.77 9.11 11.04
C SER A 165 10.68 7.62 10.72
N ASP A 166 11.17 6.79 11.65
CA ASP A 166 11.01 5.34 11.59
C ASP A 166 9.76 4.92 12.38
N LEU A 167 8.71 4.52 11.66
CA LEU A 167 7.42 4.13 12.23
C LEU A 167 7.19 2.63 12.07
N CYS A 168 6.46 2.06 13.01
CA CYS A 168 6.02 0.69 13.02
C CYS A 168 4.49 0.65 12.98
N LEU A 169 3.97 -0.39 12.35
CA LEU A 169 2.58 -0.77 12.49
C LEU A 169 2.31 -1.13 13.95
N ASP A 170 1.18 -0.67 14.47
CA ASP A 170 0.80 -0.83 15.87
C ASP A 170 -0.73 -0.94 15.97
N VAL A 171 -1.22 -1.27 17.16
CA VAL A 171 -2.63 -1.44 17.46
C VAL A 171 -2.98 -0.63 18.70
N ASP A 172 -3.98 0.24 18.58
CA ASP A 172 -4.48 0.99 19.73
C ASP A 172 -5.44 0.19 20.62
N SER A 173 -5.92 0.80 21.70
CA SER A 173 -6.86 0.15 22.63
C SER A 173 -8.23 -0.16 22.03
N GLU A 174 -8.56 0.39 20.86
CA GLU A 174 -9.80 0.12 20.13
C GLU A 174 -9.63 -0.91 18.99
N ASN A 175 -8.47 -1.59 18.96
CA ASN A 175 -8.05 -2.51 17.90
C ASN A 175 -7.93 -1.84 16.52
N THR A 176 -7.74 -0.52 16.47
CA THR A 176 -7.47 0.21 15.24
C THR A 176 -6.00 0.11 14.90
N LEU A 177 -5.72 -0.10 13.62
CA LEU A 177 -4.37 -0.18 13.09
C LEU A 177 -3.81 1.24 12.94
N VAL A 178 -2.77 1.55 13.71
CA VAL A 178 -2.14 2.88 13.76
C VAL A 178 -0.65 2.78 13.44
N THR A 179 -0.02 3.92 13.18
CA THR A 179 1.44 4.02 13.03
C THR A 179 2.06 4.72 14.22
N ASN A 180 3.06 4.11 14.85
CA ASN A 180 3.76 4.68 16.02
C ASN A 180 5.28 4.54 15.87
N PRO A 181 6.09 5.30 16.61
CA PRO A 181 7.54 5.11 16.62
C PRO A 181 7.88 3.68 17.03
N CYS A 182 8.79 3.06 16.29
CA CYS A 182 9.19 1.67 16.53
C CYS A 182 9.78 1.48 17.94
N LEU A 183 9.22 0.55 18.70
CA LEU A 183 9.63 0.29 20.09
C LEU A 183 10.93 -0.51 20.20
N TYR A 184 11.30 -1.30 19.19
CA TYR A 184 12.49 -2.14 19.23
C TYR A 184 13.82 -1.36 19.29
N TYR A 185 13.82 -0.08 18.90
CA TYR A 185 14.98 0.81 19.08
C TYR A 185 15.15 1.29 20.53
N ARG A 186 14.12 1.17 21.38
CA ARG A 186 14.13 1.59 22.79
C ARG A 186 14.49 0.48 23.75
N SER A 187 14.27 -0.77 23.37
CA SER A 187 14.50 -1.95 24.21
C SER A 187 15.92 -2.50 23.99
N GLY A 188 16.92 -1.85 24.60
CA GLY A 188 18.29 -2.37 24.62
C GLY A 188 18.40 -3.71 25.35
N ASP A 189 17.64 -3.93 26.44
CA ASP A 189 17.95 -5.03 27.37
C ASP A 189 16.74 -5.68 28.06
N ALA A 190 15.50 -5.37 27.66
CA ALA A 190 14.31 -6.03 28.19
C ALA A 190 13.18 -6.02 27.16
N MET A 191 12.56 -7.18 26.95
CA MET A 191 11.35 -7.31 26.13
C MET A 191 10.21 -6.64 26.89
N ASP A 192 10.05 -5.33 26.68
CA ASP A 192 8.92 -4.58 27.21
C ASP A 192 7.65 -5.19 26.60
N CYS A 193 6.71 -5.65 27.45
CA CYS A 193 5.43 -6.23 27.00
C CYS A 193 4.63 -5.23 26.15
N ASN A 194 4.93 -3.94 26.24
CA ASN A 194 4.34 -2.91 25.39
C ASN A 194 4.80 -2.99 23.93
N SER A 195 5.86 -3.73 23.61
CA SER A 195 6.31 -3.97 22.22
C SER A 195 5.47 -5.00 21.48
N ASP A 196 4.70 -5.84 22.19
CA ASP A 196 3.94 -6.91 21.56
C ASP A 196 2.75 -6.40 20.73
N SER A 197 2.29 -5.14 20.92
CA SER A 197 1.27 -4.50 20.06
C SER A 197 1.79 -4.12 18.67
N GLN A 198 3.12 -4.02 18.52
CA GLN A 198 3.77 -3.71 17.24
C GLN A 198 4.24 -4.97 16.50
N LEU A 199 3.95 -6.16 17.03
CA LEU A 199 4.31 -7.41 16.40
C LEU A 199 3.23 -7.85 15.42
N PHE A 200 3.65 -8.11 14.19
CA PHE A 200 2.76 -8.60 13.13
C PHE A 200 3.46 -9.69 12.34
N GLU A 201 2.75 -10.76 12.02
CA GLU A 201 3.27 -11.84 11.19
C GLU A 201 2.59 -11.80 9.83
N PHE A 202 3.39 -11.87 8.78
CA PHE A 202 2.90 -11.94 7.40
C PHE A 202 3.02 -13.37 6.86
N GLY A 203 1.90 -14.00 6.52
CA GLY A 203 1.91 -15.34 5.94
C GLY A 203 0.55 -16.02 5.85
N GLY A 204 0.49 -17.16 5.18
CA GLY A 204 -0.73 -17.98 5.03
C GLY A 204 -0.88 -18.97 6.16
N ARG A 205 -1.41 -18.54 7.32
CA ARG A 205 -1.82 -19.47 8.40
C ARG A 205 -3.24 -19.99 8.13
N SER A 206 -3.40 -21.31 8.24
CA SER A 206 -4.67 -22.04 8.21
C SER A 206 -5.33 -22.06 9.57
#